data_AF-A0A519RTR6-F1
#
_entry.id   AF-A0A519RTR6-F1
#
_cell.length_a   1.000
_cell.length_b   1.000
_cell.length_c   1.000
_cell.angle_alpha   90.00
_cell.angle_beta   90.00
_cell.angle_gamma   90.00
#
_symmetry.space_group_name_H-M   'P 1'
#
loop_
_entity.id
_entity.type
_entity.pdbx_description
1 polymer ?
#
loop_
_entity_poly.entity_id
_entity_poly.type
_entity_poly.pdbx_seq_one_letter_code
_entity_poly.pdbx_strand_id
1 'polypeptide(L)'
;PRFTQQYFNLSPDNSFSGPWNEGEMPGMDKEWEFISDPAAFVQETEGLTNLDDDKTAEMEEKEALNLKMSEEKSEEVIAAEPDGVAQWSDYSK
;
A
#
# COMPACT_ATOMS: atom_id res chain seq x y z
N PRO A 1 -8.04 1.73 1.53
CA PRO A 1 -7.26 0.67 0.87
C PRO A 1 -7.04 -0.48 1.85
N ARG A 2 -7.29 -1.71 1.41
CA ARG A 2 -7.36 -2.91 2.27
C ARG A 2 -6.19 -3.11 3.22
N PHE A 3 -4.98 -2.70 2.84
CA PHE A 3 -3.74 -2.97 3.58
C PHE A 3 -3.13 -1.75 4.30
N THR A 4 -3.62 -0.53 4.06
CA THR A 4 -2.94 0.69 4.55
C THR A 4 -3.55 1.27 5.82
N GLN A 5 -4.78 0.87 6.14
CA GLN A 5 -5.57 1.41 7.24
C GLN A 5 -5.31 0.71 8.59
N GLN A 6 -4.66 -0.45 8.57
CA GLN A 6 -4.50 -1.29 9.74
C GLN A 6 -3.16 -1.07 10.42
N TYR A 7 -3.23 -0.86 11.73
CA TYR A 7 -2.08 -0.78 12.61
C TYR A 7 -1.98 -2.04 13.47
N PHE A 8 -0.97 -2.86 13.22
CA PHE A 8 -0.70 -4.06 13.99
C PHE A 8 0.21 -3.75 15.17
N ASN A 9 -0.26 -4.00 16.39
CA ASN A 9 0.58 -3.89 17.58
C ASN A 9 1.49 -5.13 17.71
N LEU A 10 2.72 -5.02 17.22
CA LEU A 10 3.75 -6.07 17.33
C LEU A 10 4.61 -5.94 18.61
N SER A 11 4.27 -5.01 19.49
CA SER A 11 5.05 -4.72 20.68
C SER A 11 4.54 -5.51 21.89
N PRO A 12 5.36 -5.73 22.95
CA PRO A 12 4.96 -6.48 24.14
C PRO A 12 3.74 -5.88 24.85
N ASP A 13 3.10 -6.68 25.72
CA ASP A 13 2.01 -6.19 26.57
C ASP A 13 2.42 -4.88 27.28
N ASN A 14 1.54 -3.87 27.20
CA ASN A 14 1.69 -2.56 27.85
C ASN A 14 2.69 -1.57 27.21
N SER A 15 3.26 -1.84 26.03
CA SER A 15 4.04 -0.82 25.29
C SER A 15 3.12 0.04 24.40
N PHE A 16 2.38 0.91 25.07
CA PHE A 16 1.85 2.22 24.67
C PHE A 16 1.35 2.49 23.24
N SER A 17 0.10 2.92 23.16
CA SER A 17 -0.53 3.61 22.03
C SER A 17 -0.32 5.14 22.12
N GLY A 18 0.06 5.76 21.00
CA GLY A 18 0.15 7.22 20.87
C GLY A 18 -0.90 7.77 19.91
N PRO A 19 -1.04 9.11 19.77
CA PRO A 19 -2.02 9.78 18.90
C PRO A 19 -1.81 9.51 17.40
N TRP A 20 -0.83 8.70 17.02
CA TRP A 20 -0.57 8.23 15.67
C TRP A 20 -1.25 6.86 15.37
N ASN A 21 -1.87 6.22 16.36
CA ASN A 21 -2.54 4.91 16.25
C ASN A 21 -4.08 5.04 16.22
N GLU A 22 -4.60 6.22 16.49
CA GLU A 22 -6.02 6.49 16.74
C GLU A 22 -6.45 7.72 15.94
N GLY A 23 -7.70 7.72 15.45
CA GLY A 23 -8.28 8.84 14.73
C GLY A 23 -8.15 8.76 13.21
N GLU A 24 -8.27 9.92 12.56
CA GLU A 24 -8.33 10.04 11.11
C GLU A 24 -6.94 10.01 10.47
N MET A 25 -6.80 9.22 9.42
CA MET A 25 -5.61 9.11 8.61
C MET A 25 -5.42 10.40 7.81
N PRO A 26 -4.25 11.05 7.93
CA PRO A 26 -3.99 12.30 7.23
C PRO A 26 -4.09 12.12 5.71
N GLY A 27 -4.99 12.88 5.08
CA GLY A 27 -5.15 12.92 3.63
C GLY A 27 -5.89 11.73 3.00
N MET A 28 -6.56 10.90 3.80
CA MET A 28 -7.31 9.75 3.31
C MET A 28 -8.77 9.68 3.79
N ASP A 29 -9.21 10.63 4.64
CA ASP A 29 -10.56 10.70 5.24
C ASP A 29 -11.05 9.35 5.81
N LYS A 30 -10.12 8.54 6.35
CA LYS A 30 -10.34 7.17 6.83
C LYS A 30 -9.78 7.02 8.23
N GLU A 31 -10.45 6.29 9.11
CA GLU A 31 -9.97 6.07 10.48
C GLU A 31 -8.94 4.93 10.56
N TRP A 32 -7.98 5.01 11.48
CA TRP A 32 -7.05 3.90 11.74
C TRP A 32 -7.76 2.69 12.38
N GLU A 33 -7.51 1.49 11.84
CA GLU A 33 -7.97 0.22 12.40
C GLU A 33 -6.86 -0.35 13.30
N PHE A 34 -7.01 -0.22 14.62
CA PHE A 34 -6.02 -0.73 15.57
C PHE A 34 -6.24 -2.22 15.88
N ILE A 35 -5.20 -3.04 15.68
CA ILE A 35 -5.22 -4.48 15.93
C ILE A 35 -4.28 -4.79 17.08
N SER A 36 -4.86 -5.19 18.22
CA SER A 36 -4.14 -5.45 19.47
C SER A 36 -3.44 -6.81 19.49
N ASP A 37 -4.02 -7.85 18.88
CA ASP A 37 -3.44 -9.18 18.74
C ASP A 37 -3.27 -9.53 17.24
N PRO A 38 -2.09 -9.24 16.67
CA PRO A 38 -1.82 -9.52 15.26
C PRO A 38 -1.90 -11.00 14.91
N ALA A 39 -1.53 -11.90 15.82
CA ALA A 39 -1.43 -13.33 15.53
C ALA A 39 -2.82 -13.96 15.41
N ALA A 40 -3.72 -13.64 16.34
CA ALA A 40 -5.12 -14.05 16.28
C ALA A 40 -5.80 -13.47 15.03
N PHE A 41 -5.63 -12.17 14.80
CA PHE A 41 -6.28 -11.48 13.68
C PHE A 41 -5.86 -12.02 12.31
N VAL A 42 -4.57 -12.33 12.10
CA VAL A 42 -4.10 -12.92 10.84
C VAL A 42 -4.65 -14.34 10.64
N GLN A 43 -4.79 -15.13 11.71
CA GLN A 43 -5.38 -16.47 11.63
C GLN A 43 -6.87 -16.41 11.30
N GLU A 44 -7.62 -15.49 11.91
CA GLU A 44 -9.06 -15.33 11.71
C GLU A 44 -9.38 -14.80 10.31
N THR A 45 -8.59 -13.85 9.82
CA THR A 45 -8.83 -13.18 8.52
C THR A 45 -8.13 -13.86 7.34
N GLU A 46 -7.44 -14.98 7.55
CA GLU A 46 -6.58 -15.63 6.56
C GLU A 46 -5.60 -14.64 5.89
N GLY A 47 -4.95 -13.82 6.71
CA GLY A 47 -4.06 -12.76 6.24
C GLY A 47 -4.79 -11.69 5.45
N LEU A 48 -5.89 -11.18 6.00
CA LEU A 48 -6.75 -10.16 5.38
C LEU A 48 -7.51 -10.65 4.16
N THR A 49 -7.54 -11.95 3.84
CA THR A 49 -8.27 -12.52 2.69
C THR A 49 -9.78 -12.61 2.96
N ASN A 50 -10.16 -12.90 4.19
CA ASN A 50 -11.54 -12.99 4.64
C ASN A 50 -11.80 -11.91 5.69
N LEU A 51 -12.37 -10.79 5.27
CA LEU A 51 -12.72 -9.66 6.12
C LEU A 51 -14.23 -9.47 6.10
N ASP A 52 -14.81 -8.98 7.20
CA ASP A 52 -16.24 -8.62 7.26
C ASP A 52 -16.60 -7.56 6.19
N ASP A 53 -15.65 -6.69 5.86
CA ASP A 53 -15.67 -5.83 4.69
C ASP A 53 -14.53 -6.23 3.74
N ASP A 54 -14.88 -6.88 2.62
CA ASP A 54 -13.92 -7.39 1.63
C ASP A 54 -13.15 -6.26 0.91
N LYS A 55 -13.59 -4.99 1.06
CA LYS A 55 -12.97 -3.80 0.46
C LYS A 55 -12.70 -3.95 -1.05
N THR A 56 -13.51 -4.77 -1.73
CA THR A 56 -13.34 -5.12 -3.16
C THR A 56 -13.55 -3.93 -4.08
N ALA A 57 -14.58 -3.12 -3.82
CA ALA A 57 -14.80 -1.88 -4.56
C ALA A 57 -13.60 -0.93 -4.47
N GLU A 58 -13.01 -0.76 -3.28
CA GLU A 58 -11.81 0.08 -3.11
C GLU A 58 -10.58 -0.49 -3.84
N MET A 59 -10.49 -1.81 -3.96
CA MET A 59 -9.41 -2.48 -4.68
C MET A 59 -9.53 -2.25 -6.19
N GLU A 60 -10.73 -2.37 -6.75
CA GLU A 60 -11.00 -2.08 -8.16
C GLU A 60 -10.71 -0.60 -8.49
N GLU A 61 -11.15 0.33 -7.65
CA GLU A 61 -10.84 1.76 -7.80
C GLU A 61 -9.33 2.03 -7.77
N LYS A 62 -8.60 1.36 -6.86
CA LYS A 62 -7.14 1.46 -6.78
C LYS A 62 -6.47 0.91 -8.05
N GLU A 63 -6.94 -0.20 -8.59
CA GLU A 63 -6.40 -0.78 -9.82
C GLU A 63 -6.57 0.15 -11.01
N ALA A 64 -7.74 0.78 -11.15
CA ALA A 64 -7.99 1.78 -12.18
C ALA A 64 -7.05 3.00 -12.05
N LEU A 65 -6.85 3.50 -10.83
CA LEU A 65 -5.90 4.59 -10.56
C LEU A 65 -4.45 4.20 -10.85
N ASN A 66 -4.05 2.96 -10.53
CA ASN A 66 -2.72 2.45 -10.82
C ASN A 66 -2.47 2.36 -12.32
N LEU A 67 -3.44 1.89 -13.10
CA LEU A 67 -3.33 1.82 -14.55
C LEU A 67 -3.11 3.22 -15.14
N LYS A 68 -3.95 4.18 -14.72
CA LYS A 68 -3.83 5.57 -15.17
C LYS A 68 -2.45 6.17 -14.82
N MET A 69 -1.98 5.97 -13.60
CA MET A 69 -0.67 6.48 -13.19
C MET A 69 0.48 5.76 -13.94
N SER A 70 0.31 4.49 -14.30
CA SER A 70 1.27 3.76 -15.12
C SER A 70 1.39 4.35 -16.53
N GLU A 71 0.26 4.69 -17.14
CA GLU A 71 0.23 5.33 -18.46
C GLU A 71 0.95 6.69 -18.42
N GLU A 72 0.56 7.57 -17.50
CA GLU A 72 1.17 8.90 -17.33
C GLU A 72 2.70 8.80 -17.12
N LYS A 73 3.14 7.92 -16.22
CA LYS A 73 4.58 7.73 -15.95
C LYS A 73 5.33 7.11 -17.13
N SER A 74 4.68 6.23 -17.89
CA SER A 74 5.31 5.64 -19.08
C SER A 74 5.56 6.70 -20.15
N GLU A 75 4.61 7.62 -20.36
CA GLU A 75 4.76 8.73 -21.30
C GLU A 75 5.88 9.69 -20.85
N GLU A 76 5.96 10.00 -19.56
CA GLU A 76 7.05 10.81 -18.99
C GLU A 76 8.42 10.17 -19.22
N VAL A 77 8.54 8.86 -18.99
CA VAL A 77 9.80 8.11 -19.17
C VAL A 77 10.18 8.10 -20.65
N ILE A 78 9.26 7.76 -21.55
CA ILE A 78 9.53 7.74 -23.00
C ILE A 78 9.92 9.13 -23.51
N ALA A 79 9.28 10.20 -23.03
CA ALA A 79 9.63 11.56 -23.41
C ALA A 79 10.99 12.03 -22.88
N ALA A 80 11.43 11.49 -21.74
CA ALA A 80 12.72 11.82 -21.14
C ALA A 80 13.88 10.97 -21.67
N GLU A 81 13.59 9.76 -22.17
CA GLU A 81 14.60 8.85 -22.69
C GLU A 81 15.13 9.30 -24.06
N PRO A 82 16.47 9.33 -24.27
CA PRO A 82 17.04 9.65 -25.57
C PRO A 82 16.82 8.51 -26.57
N ASP A 83 16.59 8.85 -27.83
CA ASP A 83 16.45 7.88 -28.92
C ASP A 83 17.69 6.97 -29.03
N GLY A 84 17.50 5.65 -28.97
CA GLY A 84 18.56 4.67 -29.16
C GLY A 84 18.45 3.44 -28.25
N VAL A 85 19.44 2.56 -28.33
CA VAL A 85 19.54 1.44 -27.39
C VAL A 85 20.19 1.94 -26.11
N ALA A 86 19.46 1.87 -24.98
CA ALA A 86 20.01 2.14 -23.67
C ALA A 86 21.15 1.15 -23.38
N GLN A 87 22.40 1.63 -23.43
CA GLN A 87 23.60 0.82 -23.24
C GLN A 87 24.39 1.37 -22.04
N TRP A 88 24.52 0.56 -21.00
CA TRP A 88 25.19 0.97 -19.76
C TRP A 88 26.72 0.96 -19.86
N SER A 89 27.29 0.27 -20.85
CA SER A 89 28.74 0.16 -21.05
C SER A 89 29.09 -0.19 -22.49
N ASP A 90 30.14 0.42 -23.02
CA ASP A 90 30.72 0.06 -24.31
C ASP A 90 31.74 -1.07 -24.14
N TYR A 91 31.54 -2.17 -24.86
CA TYR A 91 32.43 -3.34 -24.86
C TYR A 91 33.31 -3.42 -26.10
N SER A 92 33.25 -2.41 -26.99
CA SER A 92 34.19 -2.32 -28.09
C SER A 92 35.58 -1.94 -27.55
N LYS A 93 36.48 -2.92 -27.56
CA LYS A 93 37.92 -2.77 -27.35
C LYS A 93 38.66 -2.97 -28.66
#